data_AF-A0A7C6STI2-F1
#
_entry.id   AF-A0A7C6STI2-F1
#
_cell.length_a   1.000
_cell.length_b   1.000
_cell.length_c   1.000
_cell.angle_alpha   90.00
_cell.angle_beta   90.00
_cell.angle_gamma   90.00
#
_symmetry.space_group_name_H-M   'P 1'
#
loop_
_entity.id
_entity.type
_entity.pdbx_description
1 polymer ?
#
loop_
_entity_poly.entity_id
_entity_poly.type
_entity_poly.pdbx_seq_one_letter_code
_entity_poly.pdbx_strand_id
1 'polypeptide(L)'
;MFIWKTFIATFVLVFLAELGDKTQLSTMLLAAHNESYFSVFLGASLALILNVVLGIYFGSMISKHLSIYYIHLGCGIAFIIIGILLIMQKF
;
A
#
# COMPACT_ATOMS: atom_id res chain seq x y z
N MET A 1 17.93 10.32 -17.64
CA MET A 1 17.82 11.20 -16.46
C MET A 1 16.43 11.18 -15.79
N PHE A 2 15.32 11.07 -16.55
CA PHE A 2 13.96 11.02 -15.97
C PHE A 2 13.67 9.80 -15.09
N ILE A 3 14.20 8.62 -15.42
CA ILE A 3 13.89 7.36 -14.71
C ILE A 3 14.28 7.39 -13.22
N TRP A 4 15.46 7.96 -12.92
CA TRP A 4 15.99 8.07 -11.56
C TRP A 4 15.14 9.03 -10.72
N LYS A 5 14.64 10.10 -11.35
CA LYS A 5 13.80 11.09 -10.67
C LYS A 5 12.43 10.52 -10.30
N THR A 6 11.80 9.77 -11.20
CA THR A 6 10.54 9.06 -10.91
C THR A 6 10.74 7.95 -9.89
N PHE A 7 11.82 7.16 -10.01
CA PHE A 7 12.12 6.10 -9.05
C PHE A 7 12.25 6.63 -7.62
N ILE A 8 13.07 7.66 -7.41
CA ILE A 8 13.28 8.24 -6.08
C ILE A 8 11.98 8.86 -5.55
N ALA A 9 11.23 9.58 -6.38
CA ALA A 9 9.97 10.18 -5.98
C ALA A 9 8.94 9.14 -5.54
N THR A 10 8.76 8.08 -6.34
CA THR A 10 7.83 6.98 -6.02
C THR A 10 8.30 6.20 -4.79
N PHE A 11 9.60 5.92 -4.67
CA PHE A 11 10.16 5.26 -3.50
C PHE A 11 9.88 6.06 -2.22
N VAL A 12 10.20 7.35 -2.20
CA VAL A 12 9.97 8.22 -1.03
C VAL A 12 8.49 8.33 -0.70
N LEU A 13 7.62 8.51 -1.71
CA LEU A 13 6.17 8.59 -1.50
C LEU A 13 5.60 7.32 -0.88
N VAL A 14 5.91 6.15 -1.45
CA VAL A 14 5.41 4.86 -0.94
C VAL A 14 6.03 4.56 0.42
N PHE A 15 7.32 4.81 0.60
CA PHE A 15 8.00 4.60 1.88
C PHE A 15 7.38 5.43 3.00
N LEU A 16 7.12 6.73 2.78
CA LEU A 16 6.44 7.58 3.76
C LEU A 16 4.99 7.16 4.00
N ALA A 17 4.26 6.76 2.95
CA ALA A 17 2.86 6.36 3.05
C ALA A 17 2.68 5.07 3.86
N GLU A 18 3.62 4.13 3.76
CA GLU A 18 3.59 2.85 4.45
C GLU A 18 4.29 2.89 5.83
N LEU A 19 5.01 3.96 6.16
CA LEU A 19 5.80 4.04 7.39
C LEU A 19 4.89 4.04 8.64
N GLY A 20 5.07 3.03 9.50
CA GLY A 20 4.32 2.93 10.75
C GLY A 20 2.91 2.40 10.60
N ASP A 21 2.57 1.80 9.46
CA ASP A 21 1.28 1.12 9.30
C ASP A 21 1.16 -0.14 10.20
N LYS A 22 -0.08 -0.54 10.48
CA LYS A 22 -0.42 -1.74 11.25
C LYS A 22 0.24 -3.01 10.67
N THR A 23 0.39 -3.08 9.35
CA THR A 23 1.09 -4.20 8.70
C THR A 23 2.55 -4.31 9.16
N GLN A 24 3.28 -3.19 9.26
CA GLN A 24 4.66 -3.17 9.75
C GLN A 24 4.74 -3.62 11.21
N LEU A 25 3.88 -3.09 12.08
CA LEU A 25 3.82 -3.52 13.48
C LEU A 25 3.51 -5.02 13.61
N SER A 26 2.57 -5.54 12.82
CA SER A 26 2.25 -6.97 12.80
C SER A 26 3.45 -7.82 12.37
N THR A 27 4.17 -7.42 11.32
CA THR A 27 5.38 -8.13 10.87
C THR A 27 6.50 -8.09 11.90
N MET A 28 6.68 -6.95 12.58
CA MET A 28 7.66 -6.81 13.67
C MET A 28 7.32 -7.71 14.87
N LEU A 29 6.05 -7.76 15.27
CA LEU A 29 5.58 -8.65 16.33
C LEU A 29 5.77 -10.12 15.96
N LEU A 30 5.48 -10.48 14.71
CA LEU A 30 5.63 -11.84 14.20
C LEU A 30 7.12 -12.25 14.11
N ALA A 31 8.00 -11.31 13.79
CA ALA A 31 9.45 -11.50 13.83
C ALA A 31 9.99 -11.61 15.27
N ALA A 32 9.41 -10.87 16.22
CA ALA A 32 9.78 -10.93 17.63
C ALA A 32 9.34 -12.23 18.33
N HIS A 33 8.25 -12.86 17.88
CA HIS A 33 7.72 -14.10 18.45
C HIS A 33 8.31 -15.38 17.82
N ASN A 34 8.81 -15.33 16.60
CA ASN A 34 9.34 -16.51 15.90
C ASN A 34 10.87 -16.56 15.93
N GLU A 35 11.45 -17.75 16.09
CA GLU A 35 12.91 -17.93 16.06
C GLU A 35 13.53 -17.69 14.67
N SER A 36 12.73 -17.74 13.60
CA SER A 36 13.21 -17.55 12.21
C SER A 36 12.84 -16.17 11.65
N TYR A 37 13.50 -15.12 12.15
CA TYR A 37 13.37 -13.74 11.67
C TYR A 37 13.61 -13.60 10.15
N PHE A 38 14.49 -14.42 9.56
CA PHE A 38 14.72 -14.45 8.11
C PHE A 38 13.49 -14.91 7.32
N SER A 39 12.77 -15.92 7.80
CA SER A 39 11.55 -16.40 7.13
C SER A 39 10.45 -15.34 7.16
N VAL A 40 10.34 -14.61 8.27
CA VAL A 40 9.38 -13.51 8.42
C VAL A 40 9.73 -12.36 7.48
N PHE A 41 11.01 -11.99 7.41
CA PHE A 41 11.49 -10.95 6.52
C PHE A 41 11.20 -11.29 5.04
N LEU A 42 11.51 -12.51 4.61
CA LEU A 42 11.25 -12.93 3.22
C LEU A 42 9.76 -12.97 2.90
N GLY A 43 8.95 -13.53 3.81
CA GLY A 43 7.49 -13.60 3.64
C GLY A 43 6.86 -12.21 3.55
N ALA A 44 7.20 -11.32 4.47
CA ALA A 44 6.70 -9.94 4.49
C ALA A 44 7.15 -9.14 3.26
N SER A 45 8.41 -9.30 2.85
CA SER A 45 8.94 -8.64 1.65
C SER A 45 8.23 -9.11 0.38
N LEU A 46 8.04 -10.42 0.23
CA LEU A 46 7.31 -10.99 -0.91
C LEU A 46 5.85 -10.54 -0.93
N ALA A 47 5.18 -10.52 0.22
CA ALA A 47 3.81 -10.03 0.34
C ALA A 47 3.70 -8.56 -0.10
N LEU A 48 4.65 -7.71 0.32
CA LEU A 48 4.66 -6.30 -0.06
C LEU A 48 4.90 -6.10 -1.56
N ILE A 49 5.87 -6.83 -2.14
CA ILE A 49 6.13 -6.79 -3.58
C ILE A 49 4.88 -7.23 -4.36
N LEU A 50 4.24 -8.33 -3.94
CA LEU A 50 3.03 -8.83 -4.58
C LEU A 50 1.88 -7.82 -4.48
N ASN A 51 1.70 -7.19 -3.32
CA ASN A 51 0.66 -6.19 -3.11
C ASN A 51 0.82 -5.01 -4.08
N VAL A 52 2.05 -4.49 -4.22
CA VAL A 52 2.36 -3.38 -5.15
C VAL A 52 2.16 -3.81 -6.60
N VAL A 53 2.66 -4.99 -6.99
CA VAL A 53 2.51 -5.50 -8.36
C VAL A 53 1.04 -5.65 -8.74
N LEU A 54 0.22 -6.23 -7.86
CA LEU A 54 -1.21 -6.37 -8.08
C LEU A 54 -1.90 -5.00 -8.17
N GLY A 55 -1.57 -4.07 -7.27
CA GLY A 55 -2.10 -2.71 -7.28
C GLY A 55 -1.82 -1.98 -8.60
N ILE A 56 -0.58 -2.04 -9.09
CA ILE A 56 -0.18 -1.44 -10.37
C ILE A 56 -0.87 -2.14 -11.55
N TYR A 57 -0.92 -3.48 -11.53
CA TYR A 57 -1.53 -4.26 -12.60
C TYR A 57 -3.01 -3.90 -12.77
N PHE A 58 -3.80 -4.02 -11.70
CA PHE A 58 -5.23 -3.68 -11.73
C PHE A 58 -5.46 -2.19 -11.96
N GLY A 59 -4.69 -1.31 -11.31
CA GLY A 59 -4.78 0.13 -11.51
C GLY A 59 -4.53 0.54 -12.97
N SER A 60 -3.57 -0.10 -13.63
CA SER A 60 -3.27 0.15 -15.05
C SER A 60 -4.38 -0.37 -15.98
N MET A 61 -5.02 -1.50 -15.65
CA MET A 61 -6.16 -2.01 -16.43
C MET A 61 -7.38 -1.10 -16.33
N ILE A 62 -7.68 -0.61 -15.13
CA ILE A 62 -8.80 0.30 -14.88
C ILE A 62 -8.55 1.64 -15.57
N SER A 63 -7.32 2.18 -15.48
CA SER A 63 -6.95 3.47 -16.09
C SER A 63 -7.02 3.47 -17.62
N LYS A 64 -7.00 2.29 -18.27
CA LYS A 64 -7.20 2.17 -19.73
C LYS A 64 -8.67 2.28 -20.14
N HIS A 65 -9.59 1.90 -19.26
CA HIS A 65 -11.03 1.84 -19.58
C HIS A 65 -11.82 3.00 -18.98
N LEU A 66 -11.36 3.59 -17.87
CA LEU A 66 -12.02 4.68 -17.18
C LEU A 66 -11.18 5.96 -17.25
N SER A 67 -11.85 7.09 -17.46
CA SER A 67 -11.22 8.41 -17.34
C SER A 67 -10.71 8.64 -15.91
N ILE A 68 -9.56 9.29 -15.81
CA ILE A 68 -8.88 9.62 -14.54
C ILE A 68 -9.79 10.36 -13.55
N TYR A 69 -10.75 11.14 -14.07
CA TYR A 69 -11.73 11.87 -13.27
C TYR A 69 -12.58 10.93 -12.40
N TYR A 70 -13.09 9.84 -12.99
CA TYR A 70 -13.93 8.88 -12.25
C TYR A 70 -13.12 8.08 -11.23
N ILE A 71 -11.85 7.81 -11.52
CA ILE A 71 -10.94 7.13 -10.59
C ILE A 71 -10.72 8.00 -9.35
N HIS A 72 -10.38 9.28 -9.54
CA HIS A 72 -10.19 10.20 -8.42
C HIS A 72 -11.46 10.42 -7.60
N LEU A 73 -12.61 10.56 -8.26
CA LEU A 73 -13.90 10.72 -7.59
C LEU A 73 -14.24 9.47 -6.76
N GLY A 74 -14.03 8.28 -7.31
CA GLY A 74 -14.20 7.01 -6.60
C GLY A 74 -13.28 6.88 -5.38
N CYS A 75 -11.99 7.18 -5.53
CA CYS A 75 -11.04 7.17 -4.42
C CYS A 75 -11.43 8.17 -3.33
N GLY A 76 -11.85 9.39 -3.69
CA GLY A 76 -12.29 10.40 -2.72
C GLY A 76 -13.52 9.96 -1.93
N ILE A 77 -14.54 9.40 -2.61
CA ILE A 77 -15.73 8.87 -1.96
C ILE A 77 -15.36 7.72 -1.02
N ALA A 78 -14.51 6.79 -1.45
CA ALA A 78 -14.05 5.68 -0.61
C ALA A 78 -13.32 6.18 0.65
N PHE A 79 -12.45 7.18 0.51
CA PHE A 79 -11.78 7.82 1.65
C PHE A 79 -12.75 8.46 2.64
N ILE A 80 -13.78 9.17 2.16
CA ILE A 80 -14.80 9.78 3.01
C ILE A 80 -15.59 8.69 3.76
N ILE A 81 -15.99 7.62 3.06
CA ILE A 81 -16.72 6.50 3.68
C ILE A 81 -15.88 5.84 4.78
N ILE A 82 -14.62 5.53 4.48
CA ILE A 82 -13.69 4.94 5.47
C ILE A 82 -13.50 5.89 6.66
N GLY A 83 -13.32 7.19 6.40
CA GLY A 83 -13.20 8.20 7.45
C GLY A 83 -14.42 8.27 8.37
N ILE A 84 -15.63 8.22 7.80
CA ILE A 84 -16.89 8.18 8.57
C ILE A 84 -16.97 6.90 9.40
N LEU A 85 -16.65 5.74 8.81
CA LEU A 85 -16.67 4.45 9.52
C LEU A 85 -15.67 4.41 10.69
N LEU A 86 -14.48 4.99 10.51
CA LEU A 86 -13.49 5.16 11.57
C LEU A 86 -14.01 6.04 12.71
N ILE A 87 -14.64 7.17 12.40
CA ILE A 87 -15.22 8.06 13.42
C ILE A 87 -16.35 7.36 14.19
N MET A 88 -17.17 6.57 13.50
CA MET A 88 -18.26 5.79 14.11
C MET A 88 -17.77 4.58 14.92
N GLN A 89 -16.46 4.32 15.01
CA GLN A 89 -15.87 3.11 15.61
C GLN A 89 -16.54 1.81 15.14
N LYS A 90 -16.93 1.77 13.87
CA LYS A 90 -17.51 0.57 13.27
C LYS A 90 -16.43 -0.38 12.73
N PHE A 91 -15.19 -0.12 13.12
CA PHE A 91 -13.94 -0.76 12.70
C PHE A 91 -12.93 -0.73 13.85
#